data_AF-A0A534VKN1-F1
#
_entry.id   AF-A0A534VKN1-F1
#
_cell.length_a   1.000
_cell.length_b   1.000
_cell.length_c   1.000
_cell.angle_alpha   90.00
_cell.angle_beta   90.00
_cell.angle_gamma   90.00
#
_symmetry.space_group_name_H-M   'P 1'
#
loop_
_entity.id
_entity.type
_entity.pdbx_description
1 polymer ?
#
loop_
_entity_poly.entity_id
_entity_poly.type
_entity_poly.pdbx_seq_one_letter_code
_entity_poly.pdbx_strand_id
1 'polypeptide(L)'
;MTARGTALLVALLATLAGYLWVVERRPAPAFPAEPAPLLAVPTATVARVELVEGERRLTAVRGERGWTDATGRPWSQGPVSDLLAALGALRPLATVDPDPAAPGDYGLGPGGRRLELAAADGRPLLALELGERNPA
;
A
#
# COMPACT_ATOMS: atom_id res chain seq x y z
N MET A 1 -21.72 -58.78 6.57
CA MET A 1 -20.51 -57.94 6.43
C MET A 1 -19.32 -58.70 6.98
N THR A 2 -18.24 -58.85 6.21
CA THR A 2 -17.10 -59.69 6.62
C THR A 2 -16.13 -58.87 7.46
N ALA A 3 -15.78 -59.36 8.66
CA ALA A 3 -14.86 -58.69 9.58
C ALA A 3 -13.50 -58.31 8.92
N ARG A 4 -13.10 -59.06 7.89
CA ARG A 4 -11.93 -58.75 7.05
C ARG A 4 -12.07 -57.45 6.27
N GLY A 5 -13.25 -57.16 5.70
CA GLY A 5 -13.49 -55.91 4.98
C GLY A 5 -13.42 -54.70 5.90
N THR A 6 -13.98 -54.82 7.11
CA THR A 6 -13.92 -53.77 8.13
C THR A 6 -12.49 -53.52 8.60
N ALA A 7 -11.69 -54.57 8.83
CA ALA A 7 -10.29 -54.43 9.23
C ALA A 7 -9.44 -53.73 8.16
N LEU A 8 -9.66 -54.07 6.89
CA LEU A 8 -8.98 -53.44 5.75
C LEU A 8 -9.33 -51.94 5.62
N LEU A 9 -10.61 -51.61 5.81
CA LEU A 9 -11.07 -50.22 5.79
C LEU A 9 -10.44 -49.40 6.93
N VAL A 10 -10.41 -49.95 8.15
CA VAL A 10 -9.80 -49.28 9.31
C VAL A 10 -8.31 -49.05 9.09
N ALA A 11 -7.59 -50.02 8.53
CA ALA A 11 -6.17 -49.88 8.20
C ALA A 11 -5.93 -48.78 7.15
N LEU A 12 -6.77 -48.70 6.12
CA LEU A 12 -6.70 -47.64 5.10
C LEU A 12 -6.96 -46.25 5.71
N LEU A 13 -7.98 -46.13 6.56
CA LEU A 13 -8.30 -44.88 7.24
C LEU A 13 -7.19 -44.42 8.19
N ALA A 14 -6.59 -45.34 8.95
CA ALA A 14 -5.46 -45.02 9.82
C ALA A 14 -4.23 -44.54 9.02
N THR A 15 -3.96 -45.19 7.88
CA THR A 15 -2.87 -44.79 6.97
C THR A 15 -3.13 -43.41 6.38
N LEU A 16 -4.36 -43.14 5.94
CA LEU A 16 -4.76 -41.83 5.41
C LEU A 16 -4.67 -40.74 6.47
N ALA A 17 -5.15 -41.02 7.69
CA ALA A 17 -5.08 -40.07 8.81
C ALA A 17 -3.62 -39.75 9.19
N GLY A 18 -2.75 -40.77 9.23
CA GLY A 18 -1.31 -40.58 9.46
C GLY A 18 -0.65 -39.76 8.36
N TYR A 19 -1.00 -40.03 7.09
CA TYR A 19 -0.52 -39.24 5.95
C TYR A 19 -0.96 -37.78 6.05
N LEU A 20 -2.25 -37.52 6.30
CA LEU A 20 -2.80 -36.18 6.43
C LEU A 20 -2.15 -35.44 7.60
N TRP A 21 -1.95 -36.09 8.74
CA TRP A 21 -1.27 -35.49 9.88
C TRP A 21 0.18 -35.08 9.56
N VAL A 22 0.91 -35.87 8.77
CA VAL A 22 2.28 -35.52 8.33
C VAL A 22 2.26 -34.37 7.32
N VAL A 23 1.25 -34.30 6.45
CA VAL A 23 1.12 -33.25 5.42
C VAL A 23 0.62 -31.93 6.01
N GLU A 24 -0.41 -31.95 6.85
CA GLU A 24 -0.98 -30.77 7.52
C GLU A 24 -0.04 -30.19 8.58
N ARG A 25 0.83 -31.02 9.19
CA ARG A 25 1.90 -30.53 10.08
C ARG A 25 3.06 -29.90 9.35
N ARG A 26 3.13 -29.99 8.01
CA ARG A 26 4.11 -29.17 7.29
C ARG A 26 3.65 -27.73 7.46
N PRO A 27 4.47 -26.84 8.07
CA PRO A 27 4.15 -25.43 8.06
C PRO A 27 3.91 -25.06 6.60
N ALA A 28 2.74 -24.44 6.33
CA ALA A 28 2.46 -23.89 5.03
C ALA A 28 3.69 -23.08 4.58
N PRO A 29 4.13 -23.19 3.31
CA PRO A 29 5.22 -22.36 2.83
C PRO A 29 4.90 -20.92 3.23
N ALA A 30 5.80 -20.31 4.00
CA ALA A 30 5.61 -18.95 4.47
C ALA A 30 5.43 -18.09 3.22
N PHE A 31 4.20 -17.63 2.97
CA PHE A 31 3.98 -16.62 1.96
C PHE A 31 4.88 -15.44 2.33
N PRO A 32 5.63 -14.86 1.37
CA PRO A 32 6.40 -13.66 1.66
C PRO A 32 5.44 -12.64 2.28
N ALA A 33 5.84 -12.06 3.41
CA ALA A 33 5.03 -11.07 4.10
C ALA A 33 4.65 -9.97 3.13
N GLU A 34 3.36 -9.63 3.08
CA GLU A 34 2.87 -8.56 2.21
C GLU A 34 3.63 -7.27 2.55
N PRO A 35 4.15 -6.53 1.55
CA PRO A 35 4.88 -5.30 1.79
C PRO A 35 4.01 -4.30 2.56
N ALA A 36 4.63 -3.47 3.40
CA ALA A 36 3.90 -2.50 4.21
C ALA A 36 3.14 -1.49 3.32
N PRO A 37 1.98 -0.97 3.79
CA PRO A 37 1.30 0.16 3.15
C PRO A 37 2.26 1.34 2.91
N LEU A 38 2.11 2.00 1.76
CA LEU A 38 2.84 3.24 1.48
C LEU A 38 2.45 4.35 2.46
N LEU A 39 1.15 4.46 2.76
CA LEU A 39 0.63 5.33 3.82
C LEU A 39 0.36 4.50 5.08
N ALA A 40 1.24 4.62 6.08
CA ALA A 40 1.15 3.85 7.33
C ALA A 40 0.00 4.29 8.26
N VAL A 41 -0.68 5.41 7.95
CA VAL A 41 -1.74 6.00 8.77
C VAL A 41 -3.09 5.98 8.05
N PRO A 42 -4.22 6.02 8.78
CA PRO A 42 -5.52 6.20 8.16
C PRO A 42 -5.60 7.50 7.35
N THR A 43 -6.25 7.46 6.19
CA THR A 43 -6.44 8.63 5.31
C THR A 43 -7.25 9.75 5.99
N ALA A 44 -8.07 9.40 6.99
CA ALA A 44 -8.80 10.35 7.82
C ALA A 44 -7.89 11.24 8.67
N THR A 45 -6.66 10.80 8.97
CA THR A 45 -5.65 11.57 9.70
C THR A 45 -5.02 12.67 8.83
N VAL A 46 -5.14 12.56 7.51
CA VAL A 46 -4.60 13.56 6.57
C VAL A 46 -5.46 14.82 6.62
N ALA A 47 -4.83 15.92 7.00
CA ALA A 47 -5.46 17.24 7.08
C ALA A 47 -4.99 18.18 5.97
N ARG A 48 -3.86 17.89 5.32
CA ARG A 48 -3.32 18.69 4.24
C ARG A 48 -2.67 17.83 3.18
N VAL A 49 -2.93 18.17 1.93
CA VAL A 49 -2.34 17.58 0.73
C VAL A 49 -1.72 18.71 -0.07
N GLU A 50 -0.44 18.60 -0.38
CA GLU A 50 0.27 19.53 -1.26
C GLU A 50 0.85 18.76 -2.45
N LEU A 51 0.57 19.22 -3.66
CA LEU A 51 1.15 18.73 -4.89
C LEU A 51 1.90 19.87 -5.58
N VAL A 52 3.18 19.68 -5.82
CA VAL A 52 4.04 20.62 -6.53
C VAL A 52 4.46 20.01 -7.86
N GLU A 53 4.27 20.74 -8.95
CA GLU A 53 4.66 20.38 -10.30
C GLU A 53 5.26 21.61 -10.99
N GLY A 54 6.59 21.72 -11.01
CA GLY A 54 7.28 22.93 -11.45
C GLY A 54 6.81 24.16 -10.65
N GLU A 55 6.30 25.16 -11.35
CA GLU A 55 5.75 26.40 -10.75
C GLU A 55 4.32 26.23 -10.20
N ARG A 56 3.64 25.13 -10.52
CA ARG A 56 2.26 24.90 -10.08
C ARG A 56 2.27 24.25 -8.70
N ARG A 57 1.63 24.91 -7.74
CA ARG A 57 1.34 24.35 -6.42
C ARG A 57 -0.16 24.20 -6.25
N LEU A 58 -0.60 22.98 -5.98
CA LEU A 58 -1.96 22.68 -5.56
C LEU A 58 -1.93 22.32 -4.07
N THR A 59 -2.84 22.91 -3.31
CA THR A 59 -2.97 22.64 -1.89
C THR A 59 -4.43 22.33 -1.60
N ALA A 60 -4.68 21.28 -0.83
CA ALA A 60 -5.98 20.97 -0.26
C ALA A 60 -5.83 20.84 1.25
N VAL A 61 -6.60 21.63 1.99
CA VAL A 61 -6.66 21.64 3.45
C VAL A 61 -8.03 21.16 3.88
N ARG A 62 -8.08 20.22 4.82
CA ARG A 62 -9.32 19.68 5.37
C ARG A 62 -9.87 20.67 6.39
N GLY A 63 -11.04 21.23 6.11
CA GLY A 63 -11.83 22.01 7.05
C GLY A 63 -13.11 21.28 7.48
N GLU A 64 -13.92 21.93 8.32
CA GLU A 64 -15.17 21.36 8.85
C GLU A 64 -16.20 21.06 7.75
N ARG A 65 -16.23 21.90 6.71
CA ARG A 65 -17.17 21.79 5.58
C ARG A 65 -16.61 20.98 4.41
N GLY A 66 -15.42 20.38 4.57
CA GLY A 66 -14.72 19.66 3.52
C GLY A 66 -13.39 20.28 3.14
N TRP A 67 -12.88 19.92 1.97
CA TRP A 67 -11.58 20.36 1.49
C TRP A 67 -11.63 21.76 0.90
N THR A 68 -10.64 22.58 1.20
CA THR A 68 -10.46 23.92 0.64
C THR A 68 -9.05 24.11 0.11
N ASP A 69 -8.86 25.00 -0.86
CA ASP A 69 -7.53 25.39 -1.31
C ASP A 69 -6.83 26.33 -0.33
N ALA A 70 -5.61 26.75 -0.64
CA ALA A 70 -4.85 27.69 0.17
C ALA A 70 -5.51 29.08 0.30
N THR A 71 -6.45 29.42 -0.58
CA THR A 71 -7.23 30.67 -0.55
C THR A 71 -8.60 30.50 0.10
N GLY A 72 -8.91 29.31 0.62
CA GLY A 72 -10.19 28.99 1.26
C GLY A 72 -11.32 28.64 0.28
N ARG A 73 -11.05 28.49 -1.01
CA ARG A 73 -12.07 28.08 -1.98
C ARG A 73 -12.34 26.58 -1.85
N PRO A 74 -13.60 26.13 -1.89
CA PRO A 74 -13.92 24.72 -1.81
C PRO A 74 -13.29 23.92 -2.96
N TRP A 75 -12.69 22.78 -2.62
CA TRP A 75 -12.33 21.76 -3.60
C TRP A 75 -13.57 20.94 -3.96
N SER A 76 -13.61 20.42 -5.19
CA SER A 76 -14.48 19.29 -5.49
C SER A 76 -14.03 18.09 -4.64
N GLN A 77 -14.97 17.46 -3.94
CA GLN A 77 -14.66 16.40 -2.96
C GLN A 77 -14.06 15.14 -3.60
N GLY A 78 -14.41 14.86 -4.87
CA GLY A 78 -14.00 13.64 -5.58
C GLY A 78 -12.48 13.48 -5.67
N PRO A 79 -11.75 14.39 -6.34
CA PRO A 79 -10.33 14.21 -6.62
C PRO A 79 -9.45 13.99 -5.39
N VAL A 80 -9.69 14.74 -4.30
CA VAL A 80 -8.88 14.60 -3.07
C VAL A 80 -9.19 13.29 -2.36
N SER A 81 -10.47 12.89 -2.33
CA SER A 81 -10.89 11.64 -1.69
C SER A 81 -10.39 10.42 -2.47
N ASP A 82 -10.46 10.46 -3.80
CA ASP A 82 -9.96 9.41 -4.69
C ASP A 82 -8.45 9.24 -4.56
N LEU A 83 -7.71 10.36 -4.51
CA LEU A 83 -6.26 10.35 -4.27
C LEU A 83 -5.92 9.69 -2.93
N LEU A 84 -6.59 10.10 -1.85
CA LEU A 84 -6.34 9.52 -0.53
C LEU A 84 -6.70 8.03 -0.47
N ALA A 85 -7.81 7.63 -1.09
CA ALA A 85 -8.20 6.23 -1.20
C ALA A 85 -7.14 5.41 -1.95
N ALA A 86 -6.63 5.92 -3.08
CA ALA A 86 -5.56 5.30 -3.83
C ALA A 86 -4.29 5.16 -2.98
N LEU A 87 -3.83 6.23 -2.33
CA LEU A 87 -2.62 6.20 -1.48
C LEU A 87 -2.73 5.24 -0.29
N GLY A 88 -3.92 5.11 0.31
CA GLY A 88 -4.16 4.13 1.39
C GLY A 88 -4.12 2.67 0.91
N ALA A 89 -4.49 2.43 -0.35
CA ALA A 89 -4.45 1.10 -0.96
C ALA A 89 -3.07 0.74 -1.54
N LEU A 90 -2.21 1.73 -1.81
CA LEU A 90 -0.90 1.48 -2.42
C LEU A 90 0.02 0.65 -1.53
N ARG A 91 0.71 -0.28 -2.18
CA ARG A 91 1.74 -1.14 -1.62
C ARG A 91 2.96 -1.10 -2.55
N PRO A 92 4.19 -0.98 -2.03
CA PRO A 92 5.38 -1.10 -2.84
C PRO A 92 5.41 -2.45 -3.57
N LEU A 93 5.51 -2.43 -4.90
CA LEU A 93 5.62 -3.66 -5.70
C LEU A 93 7.06 -4.15 -5.78
N ALA A 94 8.00 -3.23 -5.98
CA ALA A 94 9.42 -3.50 -6.06
C ALA A 94 10.22 -2.26 -5.62
N THR A 95 11.43 -2.50 -5.13
CA THR A 95 12.45 -1.46 -4.91
C THR A 95 13.57 -1.74 -5.90
N VAL A 96 13.78 -0.83 -6.86
CA VAL A 96 14.82 -0.98 -7.89
C VAL A 96 16.20 -0.77 -7.28
N ASP A 97 16.40 0.40 -6.67
CA ASP A 97 17.58 0.77 -5.90
C ASP A 97 17.11 1.63 -4.72
N PRO A 98 17.41 1.25 -3.46
CA PRO A 98 17.06 2.08 -2.31
C PRO A 98 17.88 3.38 -2.21
N ASP A 99 19.04 3.47 -2.86
CA ASP A 99 19.91 4.66 -2.88
C ASP A 99 20.49 4.88 -4.30
N PRO A 100 19.64 5.26 -5.27
CA PRO A 100 20.07 5.39 -6.66
C PRO A 100 21.12 6.49 -6.79
N ALA A 101 22.26 6.16 -7.41
CA ALA A 101 23.32 7.14 -7.68
C ALA A 101 22.86 8.29 -8.61
N ALA A 102 21.85 8.05 -9.46
CA ALA A 102 21.29 9.00 -10.42
C ALA A 102 19.75 9.00 -10.39
N PRO A 103 19.10 9.58 -9.36
CA PRO A 103 17.64 9.57 -9.23
C PRO A 103 16.93 10.30 -10.39
N GLY A 104 17.61 11.24 -11.05
CA GLY A 104 17.11 11.95 -12.23
C GLY A 104 16.79 11.06 -13.43
N ASP A 105 17.41 9.88 -13.55
CA ASP A 105 17.10 8.93 -14.64
C ASP A 105 15.66 8.40 -14.55
N TYR A 106 15.10 8.39 -13.34
CA TYR A 106 13.71 8.06 -13.06
C TYR A 106 12.78 9.29 -13.10
N GLY A 107 13.31 10.47 -13.43
CA GLY A 107 12.56 11.74 -13.39
C GLY A 107 12.33 12.29 -11.97
N LEU A 108 13.16 11.89 -11.01
CA LEU A 108 13.14 12.42 -9.63
C LEU A 108 14.10 13.62 -9.48
N GLY A 109 13.96 14.39 -8.41
CA GLY A 109 14.80 15.57 -8.16
C GLY A 109 14.24 16.88 -8.73
N PRO A 110 15.11 17.87 -9.06
CA PRO A 110 14.68 19.22 -9.41
C PRO A 110 13.73 19.26 -10.62
N GLY A 111 12.50 19.73 -10.41
CA GLY A 111 11.45 19.78 -11.43
C GLY A 111 10.53 18.55 -11.49
N GLY A 112 10.81 17.52 -10.68
CA GLY A 112 9.92 16.39 -10.47
C GLY A 112 8.63 16.80 -9.76
N ARG A 113 7.60 15.95 -9.90
CA ARG A 113 6.34 16.14 -9.17
C ARG A 113 6.52 15.70 -7.73
N ARG A 114 6.07 16.51 -6.78
CA ARG A 114 6.19 16.22 -5.34
C ARG A 114 4.84 16.25 -4.66
N LEU A 115 4.49 15.17 -3.99
CA LEU A 115 3.28 15.03 -3.21
C LEU A 115 3.63 14.95 -1.72
N GLU A 116 3.06 15.84 -0.92
CA GLU A 116 3.23 15.86 0.53
C GLU A 116 1.87 15.77 1.23
N LEU A 117 1.80 14.91 2.25
CA LEU A 117 0.66 14.79 3.13
C LEU A 117 1.07 15.19 4.54
N ALA A 118 0.23 15.96 5.22
CA ALA A 118 0.46 16.32 6.62
C ALA A 118 -0.81 16.14 7.47
N ALA A 119 -0.59 15.87 8.74
CA ALA A 119 -1.63 15.87 9.77
C ALA A 119 -2.00 17.30 10.18
N ALA A 120 -3.07 17.44 10.97
CA ALA A 120 -3.59 18.74 11.41
C ALA A 120 -2.59 19.51 12.32
N ASP A 121 -1.74 18.78 13.03
CA ASP A 121 -0.62 19.30 13.84
C ASP A 121 0.57 19.76 12.97
N GLY A 122 0.48 19.62 11.64
CA GLY A 122 1.55 19.94 10.70
C GLY A 122 2.59 18.84 10.53
N ARG A 123 2.47 17.72 11.27
CA ARG A 123 3.41 16.60 11.17
C ARG A 123 3.36 15.96 9.78
N PRO A 124 4.52 15.73 9.13
CA PRO A 124 4.56 15.05 7.84
C PRO A 124 4.10 13.60 8.00
N LEU A 125 3.21 13.16 7.12
CA LEU A 125 2.69 11.79 7.08
C LEU A 125 3.27 11.00 5.91
N LEU A 126 3.49 11.66 4.78
CA LEU A 126 4.04 11.07 3.56
C LEU A 126 4.65 12.16 2.69
N ALA A 127 5.81 11.89 2.09
CA ALA A 127 6.41 12.71 1.06
C ALA A 127 6.85 11.78 -0.08
N LEU A 128 6.32 12.02 -1.28
CA LEU A 128 6.63 11.26 -2.47
C LEU A 128 7.14 12.19 -3.56
N GLU A 129 8.20 11.78 -4.24
CA GLU A 129 8.55 12.30 -5.55
C GLU A 129 8.03 11.32 -6.61
N LEU A 130 7.38 11.88 -7.62
CA LEU A 130 6.70 11.16 -8.68
C LEU A 130 7.46 11.39 -9.97
N GLY A 131 8.20 10.36 -10.38
CA GLY A 131 8.92 10.33 -11.64
C GLY A 131 8.00 10.04 -12.83
N GLU A 132 8.23 10.71 -13.96
CA GLU A 132 7.49 10.46 -15.21
C GLU A 132 8.10 9.34 -16.06
N ARG A 133 9.27 8.81 -15.66
CA ARG A 133 10.02 7.81 -16.42
C ARG A 133 10.22 6.54 -15.61
N ASN A 134 9.73 5.44 -16.15
CA ASN A 134 10.25 4.12 -15.82
C ASN A 134 11.30 3.76 -16.89
N PRO A 135 12.60 3.93 -16.62
CA PRO A 135 13.62 3.56 -17.61
C PRO A 135 13.49 2.04 -17.89
N ALA A 136 13.24 1.72 -19.15
CA ALA A 136 13.12 0.35 -19.65
C ALA A 136 14.50 -0.26 -19.92
#